data_AF-A0A9C8WTW8-F1
#
_entry.id   AF-A0A9C8WTW8-F1
#
_cell.length_a   1.000
_cell.length_b   1.000
_cell.length_c   1.000
_cell.angle_alpha   90.00
_cell.angle_beta   90.00
_cell.angle_gamma   90.00
#
_symmetry.space_group_name_H-M   'P 1'
#
loop_
_entity.id
_entity.type
_entity.pdbx_description
1 polymer ?
#
loop_
_entity_poly.entity_id
_entity_poly.type
_entity_poly.pdbx_seq_one_letter_code
_entity_poly.pdbx_strand_id
1 'polypeptide(L)'
;MAGHRKTLFTLVGIAAGVLFVHPYVMLVHQFTDAGHGVTSAGKDVAILFSAFTPAMLPMTIAFGFFAGACGFLLGLLFERNQRIIRYRYTVQLHRDLTAALNQLLDVLSHYILNSSMVISGHVRRLQKSAREDDRKTLVDIAELARRNEAILKLMQDAEFLRNIDPSDTTYQKIIDLNRRIEERLTG
;
A
#
# COMPACT_ATOMS: atom_id res chain seq x y z
N MET A 1 -19.30 3.77 2.53
CA MET A 1 -18.86 4.25 3.87
C MET A 1 -18.08 5.57 3.89
N ALA A 2 -17.49 6.05 2.77
CA ALA A 2 -16.68 7.28 2.77
C ALA A 2 -17.44 8.58 3.09
N GLY A 3 -18.73 8.67 2.77
CA GLY A 3 -19.56 9.85 3.09
C GLY A 3 -19.76 10.07 4.59
N HIS A 4 -19.85 8.98 5.36
CA HIS A 4 -20.23 9.02 6.78
C HIS A 4 -19.18 9.66 7.68
N ARG A 5 -17.89 9.56 7.32
CA ARG A 5 -16.81 10.19 8.09
C ARG A 5 -16.76 11.69 7.88
N LYS A 6 -16.98 12.15 6.64
CA LYS A 6 -17.01 13.60 6.32
C LYS A 6 -18.13 14.29 7.08
N THR A 7 -19.32 13.70 7.06
CA THR A 7 -20.48 14.22 7.79
C THR A 7 -20.20 14.26 9.29
N LEU A 8 -19.52 13.26 9.84
CA LEU A 8 -19.15 13.24 11.26
C LEU A 8 -18.17 14.36 11.60
N PHE A 9 -17.12 14.59 10.81
CA PHE A 9 -16.20 15.72 11.01
C PHE A 9 -16.87 17.08 10.83
N THR A 10 -17.81 17.21 9.89
CA THR A 10 -18.61 18.44 9.74
C THR A 10 -19.47 18.69 10.97
N LEU A 11 -20.18 17.67 11.47
CA LEU A 11 -21.03 17.80 12.67
C LEU A 11 -20.21 18.14 13.91
N VAL A 12 -19.05 17.48 14.08
CA VAL A 12 -18.11 17.81 15.17
C VAL A 12 -17.58 19.23 15.01
N GLY A 13 -17.26 19.67 13.79
CA GLY A 13 -16.83 21.04 13.51
C GLY A 13 -17.90 22.08 13.85
N ILE A 14 -19.16 21.83 13.46
CA ILE A 14 -20.30 22.69 13.81
C ILE A 14 -20.47 22.76 15.33
N ALA A 15 -20.51 21.60 15.99
CA ALA A 15 -20.65 21.53 17.44
C ALA A 15 -19.50 22.25 18.15
N ALA A 16 -18.26 22.08 17.67
CA ALA A 16 -17.09 22.73 18.23
C ALA A 16 -17.12 24.26 18.02
N GLY A 17 -17.57 24.71 16.85
CA GLY A 17 -17.75 26.12 16.54
C GLY A 17 -18.76 26.80 17.46
N VAL A 18 -19.90 26.16 17.68
CA VAL A 18 -20.98 26.69 18.52
C VAL A 18 -20.66 26.60 20.01
N LEU A 19 -20.06 25.49 20.47
CA LEU A 19 -19.81 25.25 21.89
C LEU A 19 -18.52 25.86 22.42
N PHE A 20 -17.47 25.96 21.60
CA PHE A 20 -16.15 26.41 22.06
C PHE A 20 -15.70 27.71 21.38
N VAL A 21 -15.77 27.79 20.05
CA VAL A 21 -15.26 28.96 19.32
C VAL A 21 -16.10 30.21 19.60
N HIS A 22 -17.43 30.08 19.57
CA HIS A 22 -18.33 31.21 19.78
C HIS A 22 -18.20 31.82 21.20
N PRO A 23 -18.26 31.05 22.31
CA PRO A 23 -18.05 31.61 23.65
C PRO A 23 -16.64 32.16 23.87
N TYR A 24 -15.63 31.55 23.25
CA TYR A 24 -14.25 32.04 23.32
C TYR A 24 -14.10 33.42 22.68
N VAL A 25 -14.66 33.63 21.48
CA VAL A 25 -14.62 34.94 20.79
C VAL A 25 -15.34 36.00 21.61
N MET A 26 -16.47 35.66 22.23
CA MET A 26 -17.20 36.59 23.12
C MET A 26 -16.38 36.99 24.34
N LEU A 27 -15.70 36.01 24.97
CA LEU A 27 -14.81 36.25 26.08
C LEU A 27 -13.65 37.18 25.66
N VAL A 28 -13.00 36.91 24.53
CA VAL A 28 -11.91 37.76 23.99
C VAL A 28 -12.41 39.17 23.66
N HIS A 29 -13.56 39.31 23.01
CA HIS A 29 -14.16 40.61 22.69
C HIS A 29 -14.38 41.43 23.95
N GLN A 30 -14.91 40.80 25.00
CA GLN A 30 -15.13 41.47 26.27
C GLN A 30 -13.82 41.89 26.94
N PHE A 31 -12.77 41.07 26.91
CA PHE A 31 -11.45 41.48 27.41
C PHE A 31 -10.82 42.61 26.58
N THR A 32 -11.14 42.69 25.30
CA THR A 32 -10.64 43.73 24.38
C THR A 32 -11.37 45.06 24.60
N ASP A 33 -12.69 45.01 24.84
CA ASP A 33 -13.50 46.19 25.20
C ASP A 33 -13.35 46.60 26.68
N ALA A 34 -12.95 45.68 27.56
CA ALA A 34 -12.78 45.93 29.00
C ALA A 34 -11.56 46.81 29.34
N GLY A 35 -10.86 47.35 28.34
CA GLY A 35 -9.90 48.44 28.54
C GLY A 35 -10.47 49.67 29.26
N HIS A 36 -11.78 49.74 29.51
CA HIS A 36 -12.47 50.84 30.22
C HIS A 36 -13.24 50.46 31.49
N GLY A 37 -13.08 49.26 32.06
CA GLY A 37 -13.71 48.99 33.37
C GLY A 37 -13.76 47.52 33.76
N VAL A 38 -12.86 47.13 34.64
CA VAL A 38 -12.83 45.81 35.28
C VAL A 38 -14.06 45.63 36.16
N THR A 39 -14.88 44.60 35.92
CA THR A 39 -15.73 44.05 36.99
C THR A 39 -15.70 42.52 37.06
N SER A 40 -15.05 42.05 38.12
CA SER A 40 -15.34 40.87 38.96
C SER A 40 -15.43 39.48 38.30
N ALA A 41 -14.45 38.64 38.64
CA ALA A 41 -14.25 37.23 38.29
C ALA A 41 -15.39 36.24 38.64
N GLY A 42 -16.52 36.72 39.19
CA GLY A 42 -17.74 35.94 39.42
C GLY A 42 -18.78 36.03 38.29
N LYS A 43 -18.63 36.98 37.34
CA LYS A 43 -19.54 37.15 36.19
C LYS A 43 -19.18 36.28 34.98
N ASP A 44 -18.00 35.65 34.99
CA ASP A 44 -17.42 34.95 33.83
C ASP A 44 -18.26 33.77 33.33
N VAL A 45 -18.99 33.09 34.23
CA VAL A 45 -19.88 31.98 33.84
C VAL A 45 -21.19 32.48 33.23
N ALA A 46 -21.76 33.58 33.76
CA ALA A 46 -22.98 34.17 33.22
C ALA A 46 -22.76 34.78 31.83
N ILE A 47 -21.54 35.28 31.57
CA ILE A 47 -21.10 35.75 30.25
C ILE A 47 -21.12 34.59 29.24
N LEU A 48 -20.66 33.39 29.63
CA LEU A 48 -20.69 32.20 28.78
C LEU A 48 -22.10 31.86 28.30
N PHE A 49 -23.10 32.02 29.17
CA PHE A 49 -24.52 31.82 28.83
C PHE A 49 -25.13 32.99 28.05
N SER A 50 -24.63 34.21 28.25
CA SER A 50 -25.07 35.39 27.49
C SER A 50 -24.76 35.29 25.99
N ALA A 51 -23.74 34.50 25.63
CA ALA A 51 -23.39 34.19 24.25
C ALA A 51 -24.51 33.43 23.50
N PHE A 52 -25.45 32.80 24.21
CA PHE A 52 -26.58 32.08 23.60
C PHE A 52 -27.89 32.88 23.64
N THR A 53 -27.82 34.19 23.88
CA THR A 53 -29.00 35.05 23.80
C THR A 53 -29.57 35.10 22.38
N PRO A 54 -30.90 35.24 22.21
CA PRO A 54 -31.53 35.25 20.88
C PRO A 54 -30.96 36.30 19.93
N ALA A 55 -30.47 37.43 20.46
CA ALA A 55 -29.83 38.49 19.68
C ALA A 55 -28.52 38.06 19.01
N MET A 56 -27.83 37.06 19.56
CA MET A 56 -26.55 36.54 19.06
C MET A 56 -26.70 35.36 18.10
N LEU A 57 -27.94 34.88 17.87
CA LEU A 57 -28.21 33.73 16.99
C LEU A 57 -27.61 33.87 15.57
N PRO A 58 -27.72 35.02 14.88
CA PRO A 58 -27.13 35.17 13.54
C PRO A 58 -25.62 34.94 13.53
N MET A 59 -24.93 35.39 14.59
CA MET A 59 -23.48 35.22 14.75
C MET A 59 -23.13 33.77 15.06
N THR A 60 -23.85 33.13 15.99
CA THR A 60 -23.68 31.70 16.31
C THR A 60 -23.86 30.82 15.08
N ILE A 61 -24.85 31.11 14.23
CA ILE A 61 -25.08 30.39 12.96
C ILE A 61 -23.88 30.55 12.02
N ALA A 62 -23.34 31.77 11.88
CA ALA A 62 -22.16 32.02 11.05
C ALA A 62 -20.93 31.24 11.56
N PHE A 63 -20.66 31.25 12.87
CA PHE A 63 -19.56 30.48 13.46
C PHE A 63 -19.74 28.98 13.30
N GLY A 64 -20.95 28.46 13.51
CA GLY A 64 -21.28 27.05 13.27
C GLY A 64 -21.03 26.66 11.82
N PHE A 65 -21.44 27.49 10.87
CA PHE A 65 -21.20 27.25 9.44
C PHE A 65 -19.72 27.22 9.09
N PHE A 66 -18.95 28.23 9.51
CA PHE A 66 -17.51 28.31 9.23
C PHE A 66 -16.73 27.17 9.90
N ALA A 67 -17.02 26.86 11.16
CA ALA A 67 -16.39 25.74 11.86
C ALA A 67 -16.77 24.39 11.25
N GLY A 68 -18.01 24.25 10.77
CA GLY A 68 -18.46 23.10 9.98
C GLY A 68 -17.70 22.95 8.67
N ALA A 69 -17.48 24.04 7.93
CA ALA A 69 -16.68 24.06 6.71
C ALA A 69 -15.21 23.67 6.97
N CYS A 70 -14.61 24.20 8.03
CA CYS A 70 -13.27 23.81 8.48
C CYS A 70 -13.21 22.32 8.87
N GLY A 71 -14.19 21.83 9.61
CA GLY A 71 -14.32 20.42 9.97
C GLY A 71 -14.45 19.51 8.73
N PHE A 72 -15.23 19.93 7.74
CA PHE A 72 -15.37 19.22 6.47
C PHE A 72 -14.03 19.13 5.72
N LEU A 73 -13.29 20.25 5.62
CA LEU A 73 -11.96 20.28 4.99
C LEU A 73 -10.96 19.38 5.72
N LEU A 74 -10.94 19.41 7.05
CA LEU A 74 -10.15 18.47 7.86
C LEU A 74 -10.52 17.01 7.58
N GLY A 75 -11.82 16.70 7.47
CA GLY A 75 -12.29 15.38 7.09
C GLY A 75 -11.78 14.92 5.72
N LEU A 76 -11.74 15.82 4.73
CA LEU A 76 -11.16 15.54 3.40
C LEU A 76 -9.65 15.30 3.48
N LEU A 77 -8.91 16.12 4.22
CA LEU A 77 -7.46 15.95 4.41
C LEU A 77 -7.14 14.64 5.11
N PHE A 78 -7.91 14.28 6.14
CA PHE A 78 -7.75 13.04 6.87
C PHE A 78 -8.00 11.82 5.97
N GLU A 79 -9.07 11.85 5.16
CA GLU A 79 -9.34 10.78 4.20
C GLU A 79 -8.20 10.64 3.18
N ARG A 80 -7.70 11.77 2.65
CA ARG A 80 -6.58 11.77 1.71
C ARG A 80 -5.34 11.15 2.33
N ASN A 81 -4.99 11.53 3.55
CA ASN A 81 -3.83 10.97 4.26
C ASN A 81 -3.99 9.47 4.50
N GLN A 82 -5.18 9.01 4.90
CA GLN A 82 -5.43 7.57 5.06
C GLN A 82 -5.29 6.79 3.76
N ARG A 83 -5.77 7.33 2.63
CA ARG A 83 -5.59 6.70 1.31
C ARG A 83 -4.10 6.59 0.96
N ILE A 84 -3.32 7.63 1.22
CA ILE A 84 -1.87 7.61 0.97
C ILE A 84 -1.17 6.57 1.84
N ILE A 85 -1.52 6.47 3.12
CA ILE A 85 -0.93 5.47 4.04
C ILE A 85 -1.23 4.06 3.56
N ARG A 86 -2.50 3.78 3.20
CA ARG A 86 -2.88 2.46 2.65
C ARG A 86 -2.14 2.14 1.37
N TYR A 87 -2.04 3.11 0.46
CA TYR A 87 -1.30 2.93 -0.78
C TYR A 87 0.19 2.63 -0.53
N ARG A 88 0.84 3.37 0.36
CA ARG A 88 2.24 3.12 0.75
C ARG A 88 2.44 1.73 1.33
N TYR A 89 1.51 1.29 2.19
CA TYR A 89 1.55 -0.06 2.76
C TYR A 89 1.44 -1.13 1.68
N THR A 90 0.48 -1.01 0.75
CA THR A 90 0.34 -1.95 -0.37
C THR A 90 1.59 -1.99 -1.25
N VAL A 91 2.16 -0.83 -1.57
CA VAL A 91 3.41 -0.74 -2.35
C VAL A 91 4.59 -1.37 -1.62
N GLN A 92 4.72 -1.13 -0.31
CA GLN A 92 5.76 -1.77 0.51
C GLN A 92 5.60 -3.28 0.55
N LEU A 93 4.40 -3.77 0.83
CA LEU A 93 4.09 -5.20 0.84
C LEU A 93 4.45 -5.86 -0.50
N HIS A 94 4.12 -5.23 -1.62
CA HIS A 94 4.50 -5.75 -2.93
C HIS A 94 6.01 -5.78 -3.13
N ARG A 95 6.72 -4.72 -2.75
CA ARG A 95 8.18 -4.69 -2.83
C ARG A 95 8.83 -5.79 -2.00
N ASP A 96 8.35 -5.99 -0.78
CA ASP A 96 8.86 -7.01 0.14
C ASP A 96 8.57 -8.42 -0.39
N LEU A 97 7.36 -8.65 -0.93
CA LEU A 97 7.00 -9.91 -1.57
C LEU A 97 7.86 -10.20 -2.81
N THR A 98 8.06 -9.22 -3.69
CA THR A 98 8.93 -9.37 -4.85
C THR A 98 10.37 -9.64 -4.44
N ALA A 99 10.88 -8.97 -3.40
CA ALA A 99 12.22 -9.23 -2.87
C ALA A 99 12.36 -10.65 -2.32
N ALA A 100 11.39 -11.12 -1.54
CA ALA A 100 11.37 -12.48 -1.01
C ALA A 100 11.31 -13.54 -2.12
N LEU A 101 10.47 -13.32 -3.14
CA LEU A 101 10.37 -14.22 -4.29
C LEU A 101 11.66 -14.25 -5.11
N ASN A 102 12.33 -13.11 -5.32
CA ASN A 102 13.64 -13.07 -5.97
C ASN A 102 14.70 -13.85 -5.19
N GLN A 103 14.72 -13.71 -3.86
CA GLN A 103 15.64 -14.46 -3.02
C GLN A 103 15.36 -15.97 -3.07
N LEU A 104 14.08 -16.36 -3.09
CA LEU A 104 13.68 -17.75 -3.24
C LEU A 104 14.09 -18.31 -4.60
N LEU A 105 13.91 -17.55 -5.69
CA LEU A 105 14.38 -17.93 -7.03
C LEU A 105 15.88 -18.11 -7.06
N ASP A 106 16.65 -17.24 -6.41
CA ASP A 106 18.11 -17.36 -6.35
C ASP A 106 18.54 -18.65 -5.64
N VAL A 107 17.94 -18.94 -4.48
CA VAL A 107 18.20 -20.17 -3.73
C VAL A 107 17.79 -21.41 -4.52
N LEU A 108 16.58 -21.44 -5.09
CA LEU A 108 16.13 -22.55 -5.94
C LEU A 108 17.03 -22.73 -7.16
N SER A 109 17.48 -21.63 -7.75
CA SER A 109 18.39 -21.64 -8.88
C SER A 109 19.69 -22.35 -8.54
N HIS A 110 20.27 -22.00 -7.39
CA HIS A 110 21.46 -22.68 -6.92
C HIS A 110 21.25 -24.20 -6.77
N TYR A 111 20.15 -24.61 -6.12
CA TYR A 111 19.87 -26.04 -5.91
C TYR A 111 19.60 -26.81 -7.21
N ILE A 112 18.82 -26.24 -8.13
CA ILE A 112 18.46 -26.89 -9.41
C ILE A 112 19.67 -26.95 -10.34
N LEU A 113 20.49 -25.89 -10.39
CA LEU A 113 21.70 -25.88 -11.21
C LEU A 113 22.72 -26.90 -10.69
N ASN A 114 22.92 -26.95 -9.37
CA ASN A 114 23.80 -27.94 -8.75
C ASN A 114 23.33 -29.38 -9.00
N SER A 115 22.03 -29.66 -8.81
CA SER A 115 21.50 -31.00 -9.05
C SER A 115 21.60 -31.40 -10.52
N SER A 116 21.33 -30.48 -11.45
CA SER A 116 21.44 -30.72 -12.90
C SER A 116 22.89 -30.98 -13.32
N MET A 117 23.86 -30.27 -12.73
CA MET A 117 25.29 -30.52 -12.95
C MET A 117 25.72 -31.89 -12.44
N VAL A 118 25.29 -32.28 -11.24
CA VAL A 118 25.57 -33.61 -10.66
C VAL A 118 24.96 -34.72 -11.52
N ILE A 119 23.69 -34.60 -11.91
CA ILE A 119 22.99 -35.55 -12.79
C ILE A 119 23.77 -35.69 -14.11
N SER A 120 24.10 -34.58 -14.77
CA SER A 120 24.86 -34.59 -16.03
C SER A 120 26.22 -35.27 -15.88
N GLY A 121 26.93 -35.02 -14.78
CA GLY A 121 28.20 -35.67 -14.46
C GLY A 121 28.07 -37.19 -14.25
N HIS A 122 27.02 -37.64 -13.58
CA HIS A 122 26.73 -39.08 -13.41
C HIS A 122 26.30 -39.74 -14.71
N VAL A 123 25.43 -39.10 -15.49
CA VAL A 123 25.02 -39.59 -16.81
C VAL A 123 26.23 -39.78 -17.72
N ARG A 124 27.13 -38.79 -17.79
CA ARG A 124 28.34 -38.88 -18.61
C ARG A 124 29.29 -40.01 -18.17
N ARG A 125 29.30 -40.34 -16.87
CA ARG A 125 30.05 -41.48 -16.34
C ARG A 125 29.40 -42.80 -16.73
N LEU A 126 28.09 -42.92 -16.55
CA LEU A 126 27.32 -44.13 -16.87
C LEU A 126 27.31 -44.42 -18.38
N GLN A 127 27.23 -43.40 -19.23
CA GLN A 127 27.28 -43.55 -20.69
C GLN A 127 28.56 -44.22 -21.20
N LYS A 128 29.69 -44.09 -20.49
CA LYS A 128 30.97 -44.73 -20.88
C LYS A 128 30.96 -46.25 -20.67
N SER A 129 30.04 -46.77 -19.87
CA SER A 129 29.97 -48.17 -19.46
C SER A 129 28.59 -48.79 -19.66
N ALA A 130 27.64 -48.06 -20.24
CA ALA A 130 26.25 -48.48 -20.42
C ALA A 130 26.08 -49.38 -21.65
N ARG A 131 25.10 -50.28 -21.57
CA ARG A 131 24.63 -51.06 -22.74
C ARG A 131 23.83 -50.16 -23.68
N GLU A 132 23.70 -50.57 -24.93
CA GLU A 132 23.06 -49.75 -25.98
C GLU A 132 21.58 -49.43 -25.67
N ASP A 133 20.88 -50.34 -25.00
CA ASP A 133 19.49 -50.15 -24.56
C ASP A 133 19.36 -49.06 -23.46
N ASP A 134 20.35 -48.94 -22.56
CA ASP A 134 20.35 -47.95 -21.48
C ASP A 134 20.83 -46.57 -21.94
N ARG A 135 21.54 -46.53 -23.08
CA ARG A 135 22.20 -45.33 -23.61
C ARG A 135 21.19 -44.25 -24.01
N LYS A 136 20.05 -44.65 -24.58
CA LYS A 136 18.96 -43.73 -24.96
C LYS A 136 18.35 -43.04 -23.73
N THR A 137 18.00 -43.81 -22.70
CA THR A 137 17.46 -43.29 -21.44
C THR A 137 18.44 -42.30 -20.77
N LEU A 138 19.74 -42.58 -20.82
CA LEU A 138 20.76 -41.67 -20.30
C LEU A 138 20.85 -40.36 -21.08
N VAL A 139 20.70 -40.39 -22.41
CA VAL A 139 20.64 -39.17 -23.24
C VAL A 139 19.43 -38.32 -22.85
N ASP A 140 18.26 -38.94 -22.70
CA ASP A 140 17.03 -38.24 -22.31
C ASP A 140 17.17 -37.54 -20.93
N ILE A 141 17.81 -38.21 -19.96
CA ILE A 141 18.08 -37.62 -18.63
C ILE A 141 19.04 -36.43 -18.71
N ALA A 142 20.10 -36.50 -19.54
CA ALA A 142 21.02 -35.38 -19.74
C ALA A 142 20.35 -34.20 -20.47
N GLU A 143 19.39 -34.47 -21.35
CA GLU A 143 18.61 -33.44 -22.02
C GLU A 143 17.64 -32.75 -21.07
N LEU A 144 16.95 -33.51 -20.22
CA LEU A 144 16.13 -32.97 -19.13
C LEU A 144 16.95 -32.06 -18.18
N ALA A 145 18.16 -32.47 -17.82
CA ALA A 145 19.04 -31.66 -16.97
C ALA A 145 19.44 -30.33 -17.65
N ARG A 146 19.77 -30.35 -18.94
CA ARG A 146 20.07 -29.13 -19.72
C ARG A 146 18.83 -28.24 -19.86
N ARG A 147 17.65 -28.82 -20.07
CA ARG A 147 16.39 -28.09 -20.15
C ARG A 147 16.08 -27.37 -18.84
N ASN A 148 16.28 -28.02 -17.69
CA ASN A 148 16.13 -27.39 -16.38
C ASN A 148 17.08 -26.20 -16.19
N GLU A 149 18.34 -26.31 -16.61
CA GLU A 149 19.30 -25.20 -16.56
C GLU A 149 18.86 -24.01 -17.43
N ALA A 150 18.35 -24.28 -18.64
CA ALA A 150 17.87 -23.24 -19.56
C ALA A 150 16.63 -22.51 -19.01
N ILE A 151 15.67 -23.26 -18.46
CA ILE A 151 14.47 -22.69 -17.80
C ILE A 151 14.90 -21.79 -16.65
N LEU A 152 15.85 -22.26 -15.84
CA LEU A 152 16.33 -21.52 -14.68
C LEU A 152 17.01 -20.19 -15.06
N LYS A 153 17.90 -20.22 -16.06
CA LYS A 153 18.53 -18.98 -16.58
C LYS A 153 17.48 -18.02 -17.13
N LEU A 154 16.45 -18.52 -17.80
CA LEU A 154 15.33 -17.68 -18.26
C LEU A 154 14.53 -17.10 -17.10
N MET A 155 14.33 -17.84 -16.00
CA MET A 155 13.67 -17.33 -14.80
C MET A 155 14.51 -16.30 -14.03
N GLN A 156 15.84 -16.35 -14.14
CA GLN A 156 16.77 -15.35 -13.59
C GLN A 156 16.89 -14.10 -14.48
N ASP A 157 17.02 -14.29 -15.80
CA ASP A 157 17.17 -13.23 -16.81
C ASP A 157 15.87 -12.44 -16.99
N ALA A 158 14.74 -13.14 -17.02
CA ALA A 158 13.46 -12.48 -16.97
C ALA A 158 13.31 -11.91 -15.57
N GLU A 159 13.12 -10.60 -15.49
CA GLU A 159 12.42 -9.93 -14.41
C GLU A 159 10.96 -10.45 -14.25
N PHE A 160 10.78 -11.77 -14.25
CA PHE A 160 9.51 -12.48 -14.30
C PHE A 160 8.61 -12.04 -13.16
N LEU A 161 9.22 -11.70 -12.02
CA LEU A 161 8.56 -11.18 -10.82
C LEU A 161 8.42 -9.65 -10.79
N ARG A 162 9.25 -8.91 -11.53
CA ARG A 162 9.22 -7.42 -11.55
C ARG A 162 8.07 -6.89 -12.40
N ASN A 163 7.58 -7.69 -13.35
CA ASN A 163 6.47 -7.35 -14.26
C ASN A 163 5.15 -8.07 -13.93
N ILE A 164 4.99 -8.67 -12.75
CA ILE A 164 3.68 -9.21 -12.33
C ILE A 164 2.78 -8.04 -11.94
N ASP A 165 2.13 -7.46 -12.93
CA ASP A 165 0.99 -6.58 -12.73
C ASP A 165 -0.18 -7.43 -12.17
N PRO A 166 -0.73 -7.11 -10.98
CA PRO A 166 -1.79 -7.91 -10.34
C PRO A 166 -3.09 -7.97 -11.14
N SER A 167 -3.28 -7.14 -12.17
CA SER A 167 -4.41 -7.23 -13.11
C SER A 167 -4.15 -8.12 -14.33
N ASP A 168 -2.91 -8.55 -14.54
CA ASP A 168 -2.50 -9.20 -15.78
C ASP A 168 -2.52 -10.71 -15.61
N THR A 169 -3.36 -11.38 -16.41
CA THR A 169 -3.62 -12.82 -16.30
C THR A 169 -2.32 -13.61 -16.43
N THR A 170 -1.82 -14.13 -15.30
CA THR A 170 -0.61 -14.93 -15.12
C THR A 170 -0.40 -16.03 -16.19
N TYR A 171 -1.48 -16.47 -16.82
CA TYR A 171 -1.50 -17.45 -17.92
C TYR A 171 -0.78 -17.00 -19.19
N GLN A 172 -0.94 -15.74 -19.63
CA GLN A 172 -0.29 -15.29 -20.89
C GLN A 172 1.23 -15.22 -20.74
N LYS A 173 1.73 -14.85 -19.56
CA LYS A 173 3.17 -14.81 -19.28
C LYS A 173 3.81 -16.19 -19.20
N ILE A 174 3.07 -17.20 -18.74
CA ILE A 174 3.52 -18.61 -18.74
C ILE A 174 3.62 -19.14 -20.18
N ILE A 175 2.66 -18.78 -21.05
CA ILE A 175 2.69 -19.16 -22.47
C ILE A 175 3.89 -18.54 -23.19
N ASP A 176 4.16 -17.25 -22.94
CA ASP A 176 5.31 -16.56 -23.54
C ASP A 176 6.65 -17.09 -23.03
N LEU A 177 6.72 -17.56 -21.77
CA LEU A 177 7.91 -18.21 -21.23
C LEU A 177 8.19 -19.53 -21.95
N ASN A 178 7.17 -20.39 -22.13
CA ASN A 178 7.33 -21.66 -22.85
C ASN A 178 7.82 -21.43 -24.28
N ARG A 179 7.27 -20.43 -24.98
CA ARG A 179 7.69 -20.08 -26.33
C ARG A 179 9.17 -19.66 -26.38
N ARG A 180 9.61 -18.82 -25.43
CA ARG A 180 11.02 -18.38 -25.32
C ARG A 180 11.98 -19.52 -24.95
N ILE A 181 11.53 -20.49 -24.14
CA ILE A 181 12.29 -21.69 -23.80
C ILE A 181 12.53 -22.53 -25.07
N GLU A 182 11.50 -22.74 -25.88
CA GLU A 182 11.60 -23.50 -27.14
C GLU A 182 12.52 -22.83 -28.15
N GLU A 183 12.41 -21.51 -28.32
CA GLU A 183 13.27 -20.71 -29.21
C GLU A 183 14.77 -20.81 -28.83
N ARG A 184 15.12 -20.84 -27.53
CA ARG A 184 16.52 -20.99 -27.05
C ARG A 184 17.05 -22.42 -27.10
N LEU A 185 16.18 -23.43 -27.16
CA LEU A 185 16.59 -24.84 -27.23
C LEU A 185 16.75 -25.34 -28.67
N THR A 186 16.11 -24.67 -29.64
CA THR A 186 16.14 -25.05 -31.06
C THR A 186 17.05 -24.17 -31.92
N GLY A 187 17.50 -23.01 -31.42
CA GLY A 187 18.54 -22.16 -32.03
C GLY A 187 19.92 -22.42 -31.45
#